data_AF-A0A1V2ZXX0-F1
#
_entry.id   AF-A0A1V2ZXX0-F1
#
_cell.length_a   1.000
_cell.length_b   1.000
_cell.length_c   1.000
_cell.angle_alpha   90.00
_cell.angle_beta   90.00
_cell.angle_gamma   90.00
#
_symmetry.space_group_name_H-M   'P 1'
#
loop_
_entity.id
_entity.type
_entity.pdbx_description
1 polymer ?
#
loop_
_entity_poly.entity_id
_entity_poly.type
_entity_poly.pdbx_seq_one_letter_code
_entity_poly.pdbx_strand_id
1 'polypeptide(L)'
;MPDTRATGDFWSFAETAWNDPALRERLMAWQDHHGADVIRVLFAAWHPGPLAADDLDRLHARARDWSTRATLRIRALRRRLHTPERHALYRALLELELRAEHLGALHLLQECPPPAAAAAPNRRPRADTIGERLARLEPGLPPDERTRGAAELAAIPDPD
;
A
#
# COMPACT_ATOMS: atom_id res chain seq x y z
N MET A 1 -16.97 13.25 6.15
CA MET A 1 -17.17 11.92 5.54
C MET A 1 -15.98 11.72 4.60
N PRO A 2 -15.30 10.56 4.62
CA PRO A 2 -14.25 10.28 3.64
C PRO A 2 -14.80 10.47 2.22
N ASP A 3 -13.95 10.91 1.30
CA ASP A 3 -14.32 10.92 -0.11
C ASP A 3 -14.47 9.45 -0.57
N THR A 4 -15.72 9.01 -0.63
CA THR A 4 -16.10 7.65 -0.97
C THR A 4 -15.65 7.29 -2.38
N ARG A 5 -15.54 8.29 -3.27
CA ARG A 5 -15.07 8.08 -4.64
C ARG A 5 -13.57 7.82 -4.66
N ALA A 6 -12.77 8.68 -4.04
CA ALA A 6 -11.32 8.47 -3.95
C ALA A 6 -10.98 7.12 -3.28
N THR A 7 -11.76 6.73 -2.27
CA THR A 7 -11.63 5.42 -1.63
C THR A 7 -11.93 4.28 -2.60
N GLY A 8 -13.02 4.38 -3.37
CA GLY A 8 -13.38 3.38 -4.38
C GLY A 8 -12.33 3.27 -5.50
N ASP A 9 -11.85 4.41 -5.99
CA ASP A 9 -10.85 4.48 -7.06
C ASP A 9 -9.51 3.85 -6.61
N PHE A 10 -9.11 4.05 -5.35
CA PHE A 10 -7.94 3.38 -4.77
C PHE A 10 -8.10 1.87 -4.73
N TRP A 11 -9.25 1.36 -4.25
CA TRP A 11 -9.47 -0.07 -4.15
C TRP A 11 -9.58 -0.73 -5.52
N SER A 12 -10.22 -0.09 -6.49
CA SER A 12 -10.24 -0.57 -7.88
C SER A 12 -8.82 -0.72 -8.44
N PHE A 13 -7.97 0.30 -8.26
CA PHE A 13 -6.56 0.19 -8.64
C PHE A 13 -5.82 -0.92 -7.90
N ALA A 14 -6.00 -1.02 -6.57
CA ALA A 14 -5.35 -2.04 -5.75
C ALA A 14 -5.75 -3.46 -6.19
N GLU A 15 -7.01 -3.66 -6.55
CA GLU A 15 -7.51 -4.93 -7.10
C GLU A 15 -6.91 -5.24 -8.47
N THR A 16 -6.81 -4.25 -9.38
CA THR A 16 -6.12 -4.43 -10.67
C THR A 16 -4.67 -4.87 -10.46
N ALA A 17 -3.93 -4.19 -9.57
CA ALA A 17 -2.55 -4.53 -9.25
C ALA A 17 -2.42 -5.92 -8.62
N TRP A 18 -3.37 -6.32 -7.77
CA TRP A 18 -3.36 -7.61 -7.10
C TRP A 18 -3.72 -8.79 -8.01
N ASN A 19 -4.52 -8.53 -9.04
CA ASN A 19 -4.92 -9.52 -10.03
C ASN A 19 -3.81 -9.82 -11.05
N ASP A 20 -2.84 -8.92 -11.21
CA ASP A 20 -1.60 -9.21 -11.94
C ASP A 20 -0.69 -10.13 -11.11
N PRO A 21 -0.39 -11.37 -11.58
CA PRO A 21 0.42 -12.31 -10.84
C PRO A 21 1.85 -11.83 -10.58
N ALA A 22 2.48 -11.16 -11.54
CA ALA A 22 3.87 -10.71 -11.42
C ALA A 22 4.00 -9.59 -10.40
N LEU A 23 3.06 -8.62 -10.43
CA LEU A 23 3.00 -7.56 -9.43
C LEU A 23 2.68 -8.11 -8.05
N ARG A 24 1.73 -9.03 -7.94
CA ARG A 24 1.42 -9.68 -6.66
C ARG A 24 2.64 -10.39 -6.07
N GLU A 25 3.38 -11.15 -6.88
CA GLU A 25 4.61 -11.81 -6.44
C GLU A 25 5.66 -10.79 -5.94
N ARG A 26 5.84 -9.68 -6.66
CA ARG A 26 6.74 -8.60 -6.23
C ARG A 26 6.28 -7.97 -4.90
N LEU A 27 5.01 -7.62 -4.77
CA LEU A 27 4.46 -7.01 -3.56
C LEU A 27 4.63 -7.93 -2.34
N MET A 28 4.41 -9.23 -2.53
CA MET A 28 4.67 -10.23 -1.49
C MET A 28 6.16 -10.35 -1.17
N ALA A 29 7.04 -10.38 -2.18
CA ALA A 29 8.48 -10.43 -1.97
C ALA A 29 8.98 -9.19 -1.20
N TRP A 30 8.49 -7.99 -1.52
CA TRP A 30 8.79 -6.76 -0.80
C TRP A 30 8.31 -6.77 0.64
N GLN A 31 7.09 -7.28 0.87
CA GLN A 31 6.58 -7.44 2.23
C GLN A 31 7.43 -8.40 3.05
N ASP A 32 7.81 -9.54 2.47
CA ASP A 32 8.50 -10.60 3.21
C ASP A 32 9.99 -10.31 3.45
N HIS A 33 10.69 -9.76 2.46
CA HIS A 33 12.14 -9.51 2.54
C HIS A 33 12.49 -8.12 3.08
N HIS A 34 11.65 -7.11 2.82
CA HIS A 34 11.93 -5.73 3.19
C HIS A 34 10.95 -5.16 4.22
N GLY A 35 9.94 -5.95 4.63
CA GLY A 35 8.92 -5.48 5.56
C GLY A 35 8.03 -4.38 4.99
N ALA A 36 8.00 -4.24 3.66
CA ALA A 36 7.20 -3.23 2.99
C ALA A 36 5.71 -3.45 3.27
N ASP A 37 4.98 -2.35 3.32
CA ASP A 37 3.53 -2.37 3.48
C ASP A 37 2.86 -2.21 2.12
N VAL A 38 2.21 -3.28 1.68
CA VAL A 38 1.61 -3.37 0.34
C VAL A 38 0.63 -2.23 0.10
N ILE A 39 -0.16 -1.83 1.11
CA ILE A 39 -1.12 -0.73 0.97
C ILE A 39 -0.41 0.59 0.70
N ARG A 40 0.69 0.88 1.39
CA ARG A 40 1.48 2.10 1.18
C ARG A 40 2.18 2.11 -0.18
N VAL A 41 2.66 0.96 -0.64
CA VAL A 41 3.22 0.79 -1.99
C VAL A 41 2.15 1.09 -3.05
N LEU A 42 0.97 0.51 -2.92
CA LEU A 42 -0.14 0.72 -3.85
C LEU A 42 -0.62 2.18 -3.81
N PHE A 43 -0.68 2.79 -2.63
CA PHE A 43 -1.03 4.20 -2.48
C PHE A 43 -0.02 5.12 -3.19
N ALA A 44 1.28 4.83 -3.07
CA ALA A 44 2.33 5.58 -3.76
C ALA A 44 2.17 5.55 -5.28
N ALA A 45 1.70 4.43 -5.82
CA ALA A 45 1.44 4.24 -7.24
C ALA A 45 0.11 4.80 -7.73
N TRP A 46 -0.90 4.85 -6.85
CA TRP A 46 -2.24 5.29 -7.20
C TRP A 46 -2.45 6.80 -7.10
N HIS A 47 -2.00 7.43 -6.01
CA HIS A 47 -2.48 8.76 -5.62
C HIS A 47 -2.29 9.80 -6.74
N PRO A 48 -3.36 10.52 -7.15
CA PRO A 48 -3.29 11.45 -8.26
C PRO A 48 -2.63 12.78 -7.85
N GLY A 49 -1.70 13.26 -8.67
CA GLY A 49 -1.09 14.59 -8.51
C GLY A 49 0.05 14.67 -7.48
N PRO A 50 0.68 15.83 -7.29
CA PRO A 50 1.84 15.95 -6.42
C PRO A 50 1.45 15.80 -4.93
N LEU A 51 2.33 15.17 -4.15
CA LEU A 51 2.30 15.17 -2.68
C LEU A 51 3.56 15.84 -2.17
N ALA A 52 3.45 16.73 -1.18
CA ALA A 52 4.62 17.32 -0.57
C ALA A 52 5.40 16.28 0.24
N ALA A 53 6.73 16.47 0.36
CA ALA A 53 7.57 15.57 1.15
C ALA A 53 7.07 15.45 2.61
N ASP A 54 6.70 16.57 3.23
CA ASP A 54 6.18 16.60 4.60
C ASP A 54 4.86 15.83 4.75
N ASP A 55 4.03 15.81 3.70
CA ASP A 55 2.79 15.01 3.70
C ASP A 55 3.13 13.52 3.65
N LEU A 56 4.07 13.11 2.80
CA LEU A 56 4.52 11.72 2.71
C LEU A 56 5.17 11.24 4.01
N ASP A 57 6.01 12.05 4.63
CA ASP A 57 6.65 11.74 5.91
C ASP A 57 5.62 11.60 7.04
N ARG A 58 4.60 12.48 7.06
CA ARG A 58 3.47 12.39 8.02
C ARG A 58 2.64 11.13 7.80
N LEU A 59 2.30 10.82 6.55
CA LEU A 59 1.54 9.61 6.19
C LEU A 59 2.31 8.35 6.56
N HIS A 60 3.63 8.31 6.28
CA HIS A 60 4.51 7.22 6.68
C HIS A 60 4.47 7.01 8.21
N ALA A 61 4.67 8.06 8.99
CA ALA A 61 4.73 7.98 10.44
C ALA A 61 3.43 7.42 11.04
N ARG A 62 2.27 7.87 10.55
CA ARG A 62 0.96 7.43 11.06
C ARG A 62 0.61 6.01 10.62
N ALA A 63 0.85 5.67 9.36
CA ALA A 63 0.68 4.30 8.89
C ALA A 63 1.60 3.33 9.66
N ARG A 64 2.83 3.76 9.97
CA ARG A 64 3.78 2.98 10.77
C ARG A 64 3.27 2.78 12.20
N ASP A 65 2.78 3.84 12.85
CA ASP A 65 2.19 3.77 14.18
C ASP A 65 1.01 2.78 14.23
N TRP A 66 0.08 2.85 13.26
CA TRP A 66 -1.00 1.85 13.14
C TRP A 66 -0.46 0.42 12.95
N SER A 67 0.43 0.23 11.97
CA SER A 67 0.99 -1.07 11.62
C SER A 67 1.71 -1.73 12.80
N THR A 68 2.47 -0.97 13.59
CA THR A 68 3.17 -1.48 14.78
C THR A 68 2.20 -1.88 15.90
N ARG A 69 1.10 -1.16 16.08
CA ARG A 69 0.10 -1.45 17.13
C ARG A 69 -0.88 -2.56 16.76
N ALA A 70 -1.16 -2.76 15.48
CA ALA A 70 -2.16 -3.71 14.99
C ALA A 70 -1.55 -4.75 14.05
N THR A 71 -1.36 -4.40 12.77
CA THR A 71 -1.05 -5.33 11.68
C THR A 71 0.15 -6.23 11.97
N LEU A 72 1.28 -5.68 12.41
CA LEU A 72 2.49 -6.46 12.68
C LEU A 72 2.32 -7.44 13.84
N ARG A 73 1.54 -7.09 14.86
CA ARG A 73 1.27 -7.98 15.99
C ARG A 73 0.39 -9.15 15.58
N ILE A 74 -0.64 -8.88 14.78
CA ILE A 74 -1.51 -9.91 14.20
C ILE A 74 -0.71 -10.83 13.30
N ARG A 75 0.09 -10.26 12.39
CA ARG A 75 0.96 -11.00 11.46
C ARG A 75 1.97 -11.89 12.19
N ALA A 76 2.63 -11.36 13.23
CA ALA A 76 3.56 -12.13 14.04
C ALA A 76 2.87 -13.32 14.74
N LEU A 77 1.66 -13.12 15.26
CA LEU A 77 0.87 -14.20 15.85
C LEU A 77 0.46 -15.23 14.79
N ARG A 78 -0.05 -14.79 13.63
CA ARG A 78 -0.44 -15.67 12.52
C ARG A 78 0.71 -16.57 12.07
N ARG A 79 1.91 -16.00 11.88
CA ARG A 79 3.11 -16.76 11.48
C ARG A 79 3.46 -17.87 12.47
N ARG A 80 3.25 -17.66 13.78
CA ARG A 80 3.47 -18.68 14.83
C ARG A 80 2.42 -19.78 14.85
N LEU A 81 1.25 -19.57 14.24
CA LEU A 81 0.16 -20.54 14.18
C LEU A 81 0.08 -21.26 12.82
N HIS A 82 1.07 -21.09 11.95
CA HIS A 82 1.10 -21.74 10.64
C HIS A 82 1.48 -23.23 10.76
N THR A 83 0.58 -24.01 11.35
CA THR A 83 0.67 -25.48 11.45
C THR A 83 -0.67 -26.12 11.06
N PRO A 84 -0.68 -27.38 10.60
CA PRO A 84 -1.92 -28.06 10.21
C PRO A 84 -2.99 -28.10 11.31
N GLU A 85 -2.58 -28.32 12.57
CA GLU A 85 -3.47 -28.46 13.72
C GLU A 85 -4.14 -27.14 14.12
N ARG A 86 -3.58 -26.02 13.69
CA ARG A 86 -4.02 -24.66 14.05
C ARG A 86 -4.61 -23.91 12.86
N HIS A 87 -4.97 -24.63 11.79
CA HIS A 87 -5.41 -24.03 10.53
C HIS A 87 -6.60 -23.07 10.70
N ALA A 88 -7.60 -23.42 11.52
CA ALA A 88 -8.74 -22.54 11.78
C ALA A 88 -8.32 -21.21 12.44
N LEU A 89 -7.43 -21.26 13.42
CA LEU A 89 -6.87 -20.07 14.09
C LEU A 89 -6.02 -19.24 13.14
N TYR A 90 -5.21 -19.90 12.31
CA TYR A 90 -4.43 -19.24 11.26
C TYR A 90 -5.33 -18.47 10.30
N ARG A 91 -6.42 -19.08 9.83
CA ARG A 91 -7.41 -18.44 8.92
C ARG A 91 -8.11 -17.26 9.59
N ALA A 92 -8.52 -17.38 10.84
CA ALA A 92 -9.15 -16.29 11.58
C ALA A 92 -8.19 -15.09 11.76
N LEU A 93 -6.91 -15.34 12.05
CA LEU A 93 -5.91 -14.27 12.14
C LEU A 93 -5.59 -13.65 10.79
N LEU A 94 -5.59 -14.43 9.71
CA LEU A 94 -5.41 -13.90 8.35
C LEU A 94 -6.54 -12.92 8.03
N GLU A 95 -7.78 -13.28 8.33
CA GLU A 95 -8.94 -12.42 8.12
C GLU A 95 -8.87 -11.14 8.97
N LEU A 96 -8.43 -11.25 10.22
CA LEU A 96 -8.21 -10.10 11.10
C LEU A 96 -7.10 -9.18 10.58
N GLU A 97 -6.00 -9.75 10.08
CA GLU A 97 -4.89 -8.99 9.49
C GLU A 97 -5.37 -8.19 8.28
N LEU A 98 -6.09 -8.81 7.36
CA LEU A 98 -6.65 -8.14 6.18
C LEU A 98 -7.60 -7.00 6.56
N ARG A 99 -8.45 -7.19 7.58
CA ARG A 99 -9.31 -6.12 8.09
C ARG A 99 -8.51 -4.98 8.73
N ALA A 100 -7.44 -5.29 9.46
CA ALA A 100 -6.57 -4.28 10.05
C ALA A 100 -5.81 -3.48 8.98
N GLU A 101 -5.36 -4.12 7.91
CA GLU A 101 -4.75 -3.47 6.75
C GLU A 101 -5.75 -2.57 6.02
N HIS A 102 -6.99 -3.05 5.81
CA HIS A 102 -8.05 -2.26 5.20
C HIS A 102 -8.39 -1.00 6.02
N LEU A 103 -8.47 -1.11 7.36
CA LEU A 103 -8.64 0.06 8.23
C LEU A 103 -7.45 1.02 8.16
N GLY A 104 -6.22 0.49 8.10
CA GLY A 104 -5.02 1.30 7.90
C GLY A 104 -5.04 2.09 6.60
N ALA A 105 -5.48 1.45 5.50
CA ALA A 105 -5.66 2.09 4.20
C ALA A 105 -6.71 3.22 4.27
N LEU A 106 -7.85 2.98 4.92
CA LEU A 106 -8.88 4.01 5.08
C LEU A 106 -8.37 5.24 5.85
N HIS A 107 -7.60 5.04 6.92
CA HIS A 107 -6.99 6.16 7.65
C HIS A 107 -5.95 6.89 6.80
N LEU A 108 -5.11 6.17 6.06
CA LEU A 108 -4.15 6.76 5.13
C LEU A 108 -4.85 7.67 4.10
N LEU A 109 -5.93 7.18 3.49
CA LEU A 109 -6.71 7.94 2.51
C LEU A 109 -7.43 9.14 3.12
N GLN A 110 -7.94 9.03 4.35
CA GLN A 110 -8.61 10.12 5.06
C GLN A 110 -7.68 11.27 5.43
N GLU A 111 -6.43 10.95 5.73
CA GLU A 111 -5.43 11.95 6.14
C GLU A 111 -4.61 12.51 4.98
N CYS A 112 -4.75 11.89 3.81
CA CYS A 112 -4.12 12.36 2.60
C CYS A 112 -4.73 13.71 2.20
N PRO A 113 -3.90 14.73 1.88
CA PRO A 113 -4.43 15.97 1.34
C PRO A 113 -5.15 15.71 0.01
N PRO A 114 -6.26 16.42 -0.27
CA PRO A 114 -6.92 16.31 -1.55
C PRO A 114 -5.94 16.73 -2.67
N PRO A 115 -6.03 16.09 -3.85
CA PRO A 115 -5.22 16.51 -4.99
C PRO A 115 -5.49 17.99 -5.30
N ALA A 116 -4.43 18.74 -5.62
CA ALA A 116 -4.58 20.13 -6.05
C ALA A 116 -5.55 20.21 -7.25
N ALA A 117 -6.45 21.20 -7.27
CA ALA A 117 -7.50 21.33 -8.29
C ALA A 117 -7.01 21.38 -9.75
N ALA A 118 -5.71 21.65 -9.97
CA ALA A 118 -5.07 21.65 -11.28
C ALA A 118 -4.61 20.26 -11.75
N ALA A 119 -4.64 19.24 -10.88
CA ALA A 119 -4.37 17.87 -11.28
C ALA A 119 -5.53 17.37 -12.13
N ALA A 120 -5.25 16.96 -13.37
CA ALA A 120 -6.23 16.24 -14.16
C ALA A 120 -6.67 15.01 -13.34
N PRO A 121 -7.96 14.88 -12.99
CA PRO A 121 -8.46 13.68 -12.36
C PRO A 121 -8.09 12.54 -13.32
N ASN A 122 -7.47 11.48 -12.78
CA ASN A 122 -7.08 10.26 -13.50
C ASN A 122 -5.67 10.22 -14.14
N ARG A 123 -4.79 11.22 -13.97
CA ARG A 123 -3.40 11.03 -14.43
C ARG A 123 -2.60 10.22 -13.42
N ARG A 124 -2.27 8.97 -13.76
CA ARG A 124 -1.35 8.15 -12.96
C ARG A 124 0.02 8.80 -12.81
N PRO A 125 0.67 8.66 -11.64
CA PRO A 125 2.04 9.12 -11.44
C PRO A 125 3.00 8.36 -12.37
N ARG A 126 4.03 9.06 -12.85
CA ARG A 126 5.13 8.43 -13.60
C ARG A 126 6.02 7.62 -12.66
N ALA A 127 6.80 6.68 -13.22
CA ALA A 127 7.74 5.86 -12.46
C ALA A 127 8.64 6.69 -11.52
N ASP A 128 9.17 7.82 -11.97
CA ASP A 128 10.01 8.70 -11.13
C ASP A 128 9.26 9.19 -9.88
N THR A 129 8.02 9.66 -10.06
CA THR A 129 7.15 10.10 -8.96
C THR A 129 6.80 8.96 -8.01
N ILE A 130 6.53 7.76 -8.54
CA ILE A 130 6.28 6.57 -7.71
C ILE A 130 7.54 6.24 -6.90
N GLY A 131 8.72 6.26 -7.52
CA GLY A 131 10.00 6.00 -6.85
C GLY A 131 10.30 6.97 -5.72
N GLU A 132 10.06 8.27 -5.93
CA GLU A 132 10.19 9.32 -4.91
C GLU A 132 9.25 9.08 -3.73
N ARG A 133 7.99 8.74 -4.00
CA ARG A 133 7.00 8.43 -2.97
C ARG A 133 7.37 7.17 -2.19
N LEU A 134 7.80 6.10 -2.88
CA LEU A 134 8.27 4.86 -2.25
C LEU A 134 9.48 5.13 -1.36
N ALA A 135 10.37 6.05 -1.74
CA ALA A 135 11.54 6.37 -0.93
C ALA A 135 11.19 6.96 0.44
N ARG A 136 10.03 7.62 0.54
CA ARG A 136 9.51 8.25 1.76
C ARG A 136 8.58 7.33 2.53
N LEU A 137 7.66 6.66 1.84
CA LEU A 137 6.65 5.80 2.45
C LEU A 137 7.20 4.43 2.88
N GLU A 138 8.19 3.91 2.14
CA GLU A 138 8.83 2.62 2.38
C GLU A 138 10.37 2.75 2.37
N PRO A 139 10.96 3.47 3.35
CA PRO A 139 12.40 3.74 3.38
C PRO A 139 13.27 2.46 3.50
N GLY A 140 12.68 1.33 3.90
CA GLY A 140 13.34 0.03 3.95
C GLY A 140 13.50 -0.67 2.59
N LEU A 141 12.85 -0.17 1.53
CA LEU A 141 13.01 -0.72 0.17
C LEU A 141 14.32 -0.24 -0.47
N PRO A 142 15.17 -1.17 -0.97
CA PRO A 142 16.40 -0.81 -1.68
C PRO A 142 16.16 0.10 -2.89
N PRO A 143 17.06 1.05 -3.22
CA PRO A 143 16.87 1.98 -4.32
C PRO A 143 16.65 1.32 -5.70
N ASP A 144 17.34 0.22 -5.98
CA ASP A 144 17.23 -0.57 -7.20
C ASP A 144 15.88 -1.29 -7.29
N GLU A 145 15.43 -1.88 -6.19
CA GLU A 145 14.08 -2.47 -6.08
C GLU A 145 13.01 -1.41 -6.29
N ARG A 146 13.11 -0.25 -5.62
CA ARG A 146 12.16 0.86 -5.79
C ARG A 146 12.09 1.32 -7.25
N THR A 147 13.23 1.48 -7.91
CA THR A 147 13.27 1.93 -9.31
C THR A 147 12.59 0.94 -10.24
N ARG A 148 12.90 -0.35 -10.10
CA ARG A 148 12.30 -1.42 -10.93
C ARG A 148 10.80 -1.55 -10.67
N GLY A 149 10.40 -1.63 -9.41
CA GLY A 149 8.98 -1.78 -9.07
C GLY A 149 8.16 -0.53 -9.39
N ALA A 150 8.74 0.68 -9.31
CA ALA A 150 8.05 1.89 -9.75
C ALA A 150 7.74 1.88 -11.26
N ALA A 151 8.64 1.34 -12.09
CA ALA A 151 8.38 1.19 -13.53
C ALA A 151 7.25 0.18 -13.80
N GLU A 152 7.21 -0.93 -13.06
CA GLU A 152 6.14 -1.94 -13.19
C GLU A 152 4.79 -1.40 -12.71
N LEU A 153 4.76 -0.71 -11.57
CA LEU A 153 3.56 -0.08 -11.01
C LEU A 153 3.02 1.01 -11.95
N ALA A 154 3.89 1.78 -12.60
CA ALA A 154 3.48 2.78 -13.58
C ALA A 154 2.87 2.17 -14.87
N ALA A 155 3.16 0.89 -15.15
CA ALA A 155 2.67 0.18 -16.34
C ALA A 155 1.31 -0.49 -16.11
N ILE A 156 0.76 -0.47 -14.90
CA ILE A 156 -0.57 -1.01 -14.62
C ILE A 156 -1.59 -0.24 -15.50
N PRO A 157 -2.47 -0.93 -16.23
CA PRO A 157 -3.50 -0.30 -17.05
C PRO A 157 -4.58 0.37 -16.18
N ASP A 158 -5.27 1.37 -16.74
CA ASP A 158 -6.46 1.93 -16.11
C ASP A 158 -7.56 0.85 -16.01
N PRO A 159 -8.26 0.74 -14.86
CA PRO A 159 -9.43 -0.12 -14.77
C PRO A 159 -10.48 0.38 -15.78
N ASP A 160 -11.05 -0.57 -16.53
CA ASP A 160 -12.13 -0.31 -17.51
C ASP A 160 -13.40 0.27 -16.86
#